data_AF-A0A135TW95-F1
#
_entry.id   AF-A0A135TW95-F1
#
_cell.length_a   1.000
_cell.length_b   1.000
_cell.length_c   1.000
_cell.angle_alpha   90.00
_cell.angle_beta   90.00
_cell.angle_gamma   90.00
#
_symmetry.space_group_name_H-M   'P 1'
#
loop_
_entity.id
_entity.type
_entity.pdbx_description
1 polymer ?
#
loop_
_entity_poly.entity_id
_entity_poly.type
_entity_poly.pdbx_seq_one_letter_code
_entity_poly.pdbx_strand_id
1 'polypeptide(L)'
;MTSHQEPVIRPGWEGKTPRSPDDFARAWKASQHRARLLEDVEDYLQRHPFGGDHYQKFLASRRIDQSKSQRQSSPLTLSYMEQMRLTLTMLITNLFEGFDY
;
A
#
# COMPACT_ATOMS: atom_id res chain seq x y z
N MET A 1 16.42 -25.91 1.72
CA MET A 1 14.99 -26.24 1.87
C MET A 1 14.69 -26.35 3.36
N THR A 2 14.24 -25.27 4.00
CA THR A 2 13.66 -25.34 5.35
C THR A 2 12.16 -25.45 5.18
N SER A 3 11.57 -26.56 5.65
CA SER A 3 10.12 -26.79 5.54
C SER A 3 9.36 -25.70 6.30
N HIS A 4 8.45 -25.00 5.64
CA HIS A 4 7.61 -23.94 6.22
C HIS A 4 6.59 -24.46 7.27
N GLN A 5 6.58 -25.77 7.55
CA GLN A 5 5.59 -26.46 8.37
C GLN A 5 6.05 -26.77 9.80
N GLU A 6 7.27 -26.41 10.20
CA GLU A 6 7.74 -26.66 11.56
C GLU A 6 7.61 -25.39 12.42
N PRO A 7 6.54 -25.25 13.23
CA PRO A 7 6.42 -24.14 14.15
C PRO A 7 7.46 -24.29 15.25
N VAL A 8 8.53 -23.50 15.19
CA VAL A 8 9.47 -23.32 16.30
C VAL A 8 8.76 -22.49 17.38
N ILE A 9 8.05 -23.17 18.26
CA ILE A 9 7.34 -22.57 19.39
C ILE A 9 8.38 -22.21 20.46
N ARG A 10 8.42 -20.93 20.88
CA ARG A 10 9.27 -20.53 21.99
C ARG A 10 8.81 -21.23 23.29
N PRO A 11 9.72 -21.78 24.11
CA PRO A 11 9.36 -22.36 25.39
C PRO A 11 8.62 -21.30 26.24
N GLY A 12 7.43 -21.65 26.74
CA GLY A 12 6.51 -20.74 27.44
C GLY A 12 5.31 -20.24 26.62
N TRP A 13 5.21 -20.58 25.33
CA TRP A 13 4.07 -20.27 24.45
C TRP A 13 3.31 -21.52 23.96
N GLU A 14 3.53 -22.66 24.62
CA GLU A 14 2.83 -23.92 24.37
C GLU A 14 1.31 -23.72 24.58
N GLY A 15 0.56 -23.68 23.48
CA GLY A 15 -0.91 -23.58 23.49
C GLY A 15 -1.51 -22.18 23.25
N LYS A 16 -0.68 -21.12 23.17
CA LYS A 16 -1.15 -19.75 22.83
C LYS A 16 -0.93 -19.35 21.38
N THR A 17 -0.13 -20.12 20.65
CA THR A 17 0.16 -19.85 19.25
C THR A 17 -1.01 -20.31 18.37
N PRO A 18 -1.62 -19.42 17.57
CA PRO A 18 -2.69 -19.80 16.66
C PRO A 18 -2.17 -20.79 15.63
N ARG A 19 -2.82 -21.97 15.56
CA ARG A 19 -2.42 -23.08 14.67
C ARG A 19 -3.15 -23.03 13.33
N SER A 20 -4.20 -22.22 13.24
CA SER A 20 -4.99 -21.94 12.04
C SER A 20 -5.10 -20.42 11.79
N PRO A 21 -5.21 -19.96 10.53
CA PRO A 21 -5.53 -18.56 10.21
C PRO A 21 -6.76 -18.03 10.96
N ASP A 22 -7.77 -18.89 11.18
CA ASP A 22 -8.98 -18.53 11.92
C ASP A 22 -8.68 -18.28 13.41
N ASP A 23 -7.79 -19.08 14.00
CA ASP A 23 -7.36 -18.89 15.39
C ASP A 23 -6.60 -17.57 15.54
N PHE A 24 -5.78 -17.22 14.55
CA PHE A 24 -5.07 -15.94 14.51
C PHE A 24 -6.06 -14.78 14.38
N ALA A 25 -7.06 -14.89 13.50
CA ALA A 25 -8.07 -13.85 13.33
C ALA A 25 -8.88 -13.63 14.63
N ARG A 26 -9.21 -14.68 15.38
CA ARG A 26 -9.84 -14.57 16.70
C ARG A 26 -8.92 -13.93 17.73
N ALA A 27 -7.67 -14.39 17.83
CA ALA A 27 -6.69 -13.83 18.77
C ALA A 27 -6.41 -12.35 18.49
N TRP A 28 -6.29 -11.97 17.21
CA TRP A 28 -6.16 -10.59 16.76
C TRP A 28 -7.40 -9.77 17.13
N LYS A 29 -8.60 -10.30 16.88
CA LYS A 29 -9.88 -9.64 17.23
C LYS A 29 -10.01 -9.36 18.73
N ALA A 30 -9.54 -10.29 19.57
CA ALA A 30 -9.56 -10.20 21.01
C ALA A 30 -8.37 -9.39 21.60
N SER A 31 -7.41 -8.99 20.78
CA SER A 31 -6.22 -8.28 21.25
C SER A 31 -6.52 -6.83 21.62
N GLN A 32 -5.84 -6.34 22.67
CA GLN A 32 -5.90 -4.93 23.07
C GLN A 32 -5.33 -4.00 21.97
N HIS A 33 -4.43 -4.50 21.14
CA HIS A 33 -3.88 -3.77 20.00
C HIS A 33 -4.94 -3.40 18.97
N ARG A 34 -5.84 -4.33 18.64
CA ARG A 34 -6.95 -4.03 17.73
C ARG A 34 -7.93 -3.02 18.34
N ALA A 35 -8.21 -3.13 19.64
CA ALA A 35 -9.09 -2.18 20.32
C ALA A 35 -8.54 -0.74 20.24
N ARG A 36 -7.25 -0.55 20.56
CA ARG A 36 -6.58 0.75 20.43
C ARG A 36 -6.55 1.24 18.98
N LEU A 37 -6.26 0.35 18.02
CA LEU A 37 -6.26 0.71 16.61
C LEU A 37 -7.64 1.20 16.14
N LEU A 38 -8.73 0.59 16.61
CA LEU A 38 -10.07 1.04 16.25
C LEU A 38 -10.38 2.40 16.87
N GLU A 39 -9.97 2.64 18.11
CA GLU A 39 -10.09 3.95 18.76
C GLU A 39 -9.31 5.02 17.99
N ASP A 40 -8.05 4.74 17.63
CA ASP A 40 -7.22 5.63 16.82
C ASP A 40 -7.84 5.91 15.43
N VAL A 41 -8.46 4.90 14.81
CA VAL A 41 -9.15 5.04 13.52
C VAL A 41 -10.40 5.90 13.66
N GLU A 42 -11.21 5.68 14.69
CA GLU A 42 -12.41 6.48 14.97
C GLU A 42 -12.03 7.95 15.25
N ASP A 43 -11.01 8.17 16.08
CA ASP A 43 -10.46 9.49 16.36
C ASP A 43 -9.91 10.17 15.10
N TYR A 44 -9.23 9.41 14.23
CA TYR A 44 -8.74 9.93 12.96
C TYR A 44 -9.91 10.31 12.03
N LEU A 45 -10.95 9.49 11.94
CA LEU A 45 -12.13 9.76 11.13
C LEU A 45 -12.90 10.98 11.64
N GLN A 46 -13.00 11.17 12.97
CA GLN A 46 -13.60 12.37 13.56
C GLN A 46 -12.78 13.63 13.28
N ARG A 47 -11.45 13.56 13.37
CA ARG A 47 -10.54 14.68 13.09
C ARG A 47 -10.43 15.00 11.59
N HIS A 48 -10.62 14.01 10.73
CA HIS A 48 -10.52 14.13 9.27
C HIS A 48 -11.79 13.62 8.56
N PRO A 49 -12.92 14.34 8.68
CA PRO A 49 -14.16 13.94 8.03
C PRO A 49 -13.99 13.83 6.50
N PHE A 50 -14.61 12.77 5.94
CA PHE A 50 -14.61 12.50 4.51
C PHE A 50 -15.19 13.69 3.73
N GLY A 51 -14.39 14.28 2.84
CA GLY A 51 -14.75 15.45 2.03
C GLY A 51 -14.20 16.80 2.54
N GLY A 52 -13.46 16.83 3.64
CA GLY A 52 -12.80 18.04 4.14
C GLY A 52 -11.60 18.50 3.31
N ASP A 53 -10.96 19.60 3.74
CA ASP A 53 -9.84 20.28 3.08
C ASP A 53 -8.69 19.37 2.62
N HIS A 54 -8.48 18.23 3.27
CA HIS A 54 -7.47 17.24 2.86
C HIS A 54 -7.77 16.62 1.49
N TYR A 55 -9.04 16.38 1.17
CA TYR A 55 -9.45 15.91 -0.15
C TYR A 55 -9.17 16.98 -1.21
N GLN A 56 -9.47 18.24 -0.91
CA GLN A 56 -9.19 19.36 -1.82
C GLN A 56 -7.68 19.59 -1.98
N LYS A 57 -6.88 19.49 -0.91
CA LYS A 57 -5.42 19.55 -0.97
C LYS A 57 -4.83 18.39 -1.76
N PHE A 58 -5.38 17.18 -1.62
CA PHE A 58 -4.98 16.02 -2.42
C PHE A 58 -5.34 16.20 -3.90
N LEU A 59 -6.54 16.71 -4.21
CA LEU A 59 -6.90 17.05 -5.58
C LEU A 59 -6.01 18.16 -6.15
N ALA A 60 -5.66 19.16 -5.34
CA ALA A 60 -4.77 20.24 -5.74
C ALA A 60 -3.34 19.74 -6.00
N SER A 61 -2.78 18.88 -5.13
CA SER A 61 -1.47 18.27 -5.36
C SER A 61 -1.49 17.37 -6.59
N ARG A 62 -2.53 16.53 -6.73
CA ARG A 62 -2.73 15.69 -7.92
C ARG A 62 -2.83 16.51 -9.20
N ARG A 63 -3.43 17.71 -9.15
CA ARG A 63 -3.52 18.62 -10.30
C ARG A 63 -2.17 19.23 -10.69
N ILE A 64 -1.28 19.44 -9.72
CA ILE A 64 0.08 19.92 -10.00
C ILE A 64 0.90 18.83 -10.67
N ASP A 65 0.75 17.58 -10.20
CA ASP A 65 1.49 16.44 -10.72
C ASP A 65 0.93 15.93 -12.07
N GLN A 66 -0.35 16.16 -12.35
CA GLN A 66 -0.97 15.81 -13.62
C GLN A 66 -0.44 16.67 -14.76
N SER A 67 -0.09 16.02 -15.89
CA SER A 67 0.29 16.74 -17.11
C SER A 67 -0.83 17.71 -17.55
N LYS A 68 -0.45 18.91 -18.00
CA LYS A 68 -1.40 19.99 -18.38
C LYS A 68 -2.39 19.59 -19.49
N SER A 69 -2.10 18.53 -20.25
CA SER A 69 -2.97 18.04 -21.33
C SER A 69 -3.90 16.89 -20.90
N GLN A 70 -3.80 16.37 -19.67
CA GLN A 70 -4.68 15.31 -19.16
C GLN A 70 -5.96 15.91 -18.57
N ARG A 71 -7.08 15.22 -18.80
CA ARG A 71 -8.39 15.61 -18.23
C ARG A 71 -8.35 15.40 -16.72
N GLN A 72 -8.96 16.32 -15.96
CA GLN A 72 -8.99 16.28 -14.48
C GLN A 72 -9.60 14.99 -13.90
N SER A 73 -10.46 14.31 -14.66
CA SER A 73 -11.08 13.03 -14.27
C SER A 73 -10.24 11.80 -14.63
N SER A 74 -9.09 11.98 -15.29
CA SER A 74 -8.25 10.87 -15.70
C SER A 74 -7.48 10.32 -14.48
N PRO A 75 -7.53 9.00 -14.23
CA PRO A 75 -6.72 8.37 -13.19
C PRO A 75 -5.21 8.47 -13.43
N LEU A 76 -4.81 8.76 -14.67
CA LEU A 76 -3.42 8.80 -15.13
C LEU A 76 -2.79 10.16 -14.83
N THR A 77 -1.62 10.12 -14.18
CA THR A 77 -0.82 11.32 -13.89
C THR A 77 -0.11 11.83 -15.14
N LEU A 78 0.33 10.91 -16.00
CA LEU A 78 1.07 11.20 -17.23
C LEU A 78 0.17 11.14 -18.45
N SER A 79 0.40 12.04 -19.41
CA SER A 79 -0.22 11.99 -20.73
C SER A 79 0.21 10.72 -21.49
N TYR A 80 -0.60 10.31 -22.45
CA TYR A 80 -0.28 9.17 -23.32
C TYR A 80 1.08 9.33 -24.03
N MET A 81 1.43 10.56 -24.43
CA MET A 81 2.72 10.84 -25.08
C MET A 81 3.90 10.72 -24.12
N GLU A 82 3.73 11.11 -22.85
CA GLU A 82 4.75 10.89 -21.82
C GLU A 82 4.92 9.40 -21.50
N GLN A 83 3.82 8.64 -21.47
CA GLN A 83 3.88 7.18 -21.31
C GLN A 83 4.66 6.53 -22.46
N MET A 84 4.37 6.92 -23.70
CA MET A 84 5.10 6.44 -24.88
C MET A 84 6.59 6.80 -24.86
N ARG A 85 6.94 8.00 -24.38
CA ARG A 85 8.35 8.41 -24.24
C ARG A 85 9.05 7.58 -23.18
N LEU A 86 8.44 7.38 -22.01
CA LEU A 86 9.03 6.58 -20.93
C LEU A 86 9.24 5.13 -21.34
N THR A 87 8.25 4.49 -21.98
CA THR A 87 8.40 3.10 -22.43
C THR A 87 9.50 2.98 -23.49
N LEU A 88 9.61 3.95 -24.39
CA LEU A 88 10.67 3.96 -25.39
C LEU A 88 12.05 4.20 -24.74
N THR A 89 12.17 5.16 -23.82
CA THR A 89 13.43 5.42 -23.10
C THR A 89 13.87 4.22 -22.27
N MET A 90 12.95 3.58 -21.52
CA MET A 90 13.24 2.38 -20.74
C MET A 90 13.66 1.21 -21.63
N LEU A 91 12.99 1.00 -22.76
CA LEU A 91 13.36 -0.04 -23.71
C LEU A 91 14.76 0.21 -24.29
N ILE A 92 15.06 1.45 -24.66
CA ILE A 92 16.38 1.84 -25.16
C ILE A 92 17.46 1.62 -24.09
N THR A 93 17.26 2.10 -22.86
CA THR A 93 18.23 1.90 -21.77
C THR A 93 18.48 0.42 -21.48
N ASN A 94 17.44 -0.40 -21.38
CA ASN A 94 17.59 -1.85 -21.19
C ASN A 94 18.28 -2.54 -22.37
N LEU A 95 18.09 -2.03 -23.59
CA LEU A 95 18.75 -2.55 -24.78
C LEU A 95 20.21 -2.11 -24.88
N PHE A 96 20.64 -1.03 -24.23
CA PHE A 96 22.05 -0.66 -24.16
C PHE A 96 22.77 -1.37 -23.00
N GLU A 97 22.16 -1.49 -21.81
CA GLU A 97 22.74 -2.23 -20.69
C GLU A 97 22.83 -3.75 -20.94
N GLY A 98 21.94 -4.29 -21.80
CA GLY A 98 21.98 -5.70 -22.22
C GLY A 98 23.09 -6.05 -23.23
N PHE A 99 23.85 -5.05 -23.72
CA PHE A 99 24.98 -5.25 -24.65
C PHE A 99 26.35 -5.01 -23.99
N ASP A 100 26.39 -4.62 -22.72
CA ASP A 100 27.63 -4.43 -21.95
C ASP A 100 28.07 -5.70 -21.18
N TYR A 101 27.59 -6.89 -21.57
CA TYR A 101 27.98 -8.20 -21.03
C TYR A 101 28.48 -9.18 -22.09
#